data_AF-A0A967WH23-F1
#
_entry.id   AF-A0A967WH23-F1
#
_cell.length_a   1.000
_cell.length_b   1.000
_cell.length_c   1.000
_cell.angle_alpha   90.00
_cell.angle_beta   90.00
_cell.angle_gamma   90.00
#
_symmetry.space_group_name_H-M   'P 1'
#
loop_
_entity.id
_entity.type
_entity.pdbx_description
1 polymer ?
#
loop_
_entity_poly.entity_id
_entity_poly.type
_entity_poly.pdbx_seq_one_letter_code
_entity_poly.pdbx_strand_id
1 'polypeptide(L)'
;METQRHEELLRHAREYINILLYEGKAAKAAEVFRACYRVDSGFKPADPDRYYSLASVLRQLQAHKEVLGLITDFHRAFPKHPDVPRLYLLAAQVYSEALHRDDQATRILRYLVARYPGHELQPQIQHYL
;
A
#
# COMPACT_ATOMS: atom_id res chain seq x y z
N MET A 1 18.32 -3.64 -25.89
CA MET A 1 19.27 -3.62 -24.76
C MET A 1 18.78 -2.77 -23.59
N GLU A 2 18.14 -1.61 -23.82
CA GLU A 2 17.67 -0.75 -22.71
C GLU A 2 16.60 -1.40 -21.82
N THR A 3 15.67 -2.18 -22.36
CA THR A 3 14.61 -2.86 -21.59
C THR A 3 15.17 -3.85 -20.56
N GLN A 4 16.21 -4.58 -20.92
CA GLN A 4 16.85 -5.59 -20.06
C GLN A 4 17.54 -4.95 -18.84
N ARG A 5 18.19 -3.79 -19.04
CA ARG A 5 18.82 -3.03 -17.96
C ARG A 5 17.81 -2.46 -16.97
N HIS A 6 16.63 -2.05 -17.44
CA HIS A 6 15.55 -1.58 -16.57
C HIS A 6 14.98 -2.71 -15.70
N GLU A 7 14.78 -3.90 -16.27
CA GLU A 7 14.28 -5.07 -15.52
C GLU A 7 15.24 -5.52 -14.41
N GLU A 8 16.55 -5.52 -14.67
CA GLU A 8 17.58 -5.83 -13.67
C GLU A 8 17.61 -4.77 -12.55
N LEU A 9 17.57 -3.48 -12.90
CA LEU A 9 17.49 -2.40 -11.93
C LEU A 9 16.26 -2.51 -11.02
N LEU A 10 15.08 -2.82 -11.60
CA LEU A 10 13.86 -3.02 -10.83
C LEU A 10 13.96 -4.26 -9.93
N ARG A 11 14.59 -5.34 -10.38
CA ARG A 11 14.83 -6.52 -9.54
C ARG A 11 15.68 -6.18 -8.32
N HIS A 12 16.81 -5.51 -8.51
CA HIS A 12 17.67 -5.07 -7.41
C HIS A 12 16.96 -4.09 -6.48
N ALA A 13 16.11 -3.20 -7.02
CA ALA A 13 15.33 -2.30 -6.21
C ALA A 13 14.34 -3.02 -5.28
N ARG A 14 13.73 -4.13 -5.71
CA ARG A 14 12.84 -4.94 -4.85
C ARG A 14 13.60 -5.50 -3.65
N GLU A 15 14.77 -6.08 -3.88
CA GLU A 15 15.63 -6.62 -2.83
C GLU A 15 16.10 -5.53 -1.88
N TYR A 16 16.54 -4.38 -2.43
CA TYR A 16 17.01 -3.27 -1.62
C TYR A 16 15.91 -2.64 -0.75
N ILE A 17 14.69 -2.51 -1.27
CA ILE A 17 13.52 -2.06 -0.49
C ILE A 17 13.28 -3.02 0.68
N ASN A 18 13.33 -4.34 0.45
CA ASN A 18 13.15 -5.32 1.52
C ASN A 18 14.22 -5.18 2.61
N ILE A 19 15.49 -4.99 2.24
CA ILE A 19 16.59 -4.76 3.20
C ILE A 19 16.34 -3.47 3.99
N LEU A 20 16.00 -2.36 3.32
CA LEU A 20 15.73 -1.10 4.00
C LEU A 20 14.58 -1.21 5.00
N LEU A 21 13.52 -1.94 4.66
CA LEU A 21 12.39 -2.15 5.57
C LEU A 21 12.75 -3.08 6.73
N TYR A 22 13.57 -4.10 6.50
CA TYR A 22 14.11 -4.94 7.56
C TYR A 22 14.98 -4.14 8.56
N GLU A 23 15.78 -3.20 8.05
CA GLU A 23 16.61 -2.30 8.87
C GLU A 23 15.84 -1.12 9.50
N GLY A 24 14.51 -1.07 9.34
CA GLY A 24 13.67 0.02 9.86
C GLY A 24 13.82 1.36 9.11
N LYS A 25 14.52 1.39 7.98
CA LYS A 25 14.74 2.57 7.12
C LYS A 25 13.58 2.81 6.17
N ALA A 26 12.36 2.85 6.69
CA ALA A 26 11.15 2.87 5.88
C ALA A 26 10.98 4.15 5.03
N ALA A 27 11.47 5.31 5.49
CA ALA A 27 11.50 6.53 4.69
C ALA A 27 12.37 6.38 3.43
N LYS A 28 13.57 5.79 3.58
CA LYS A 28 14.47 5.49 2.46
C LYS A 28 13.84 4.48 1.50
N ALA A 29 13.17 3.45 2.05
CA ALA A 29 12.44 2.48 1.24
C ALA A 29 11.33 3.14 0.41
N ALA A 30 10.60 4.09 0.99
CA ALA A 30 9.59 4.87 0.29
C ALA A 30 10.17 5.72 -0.85
N GLU A 31 11.33 6.36 -0.65
CA GLU A 31 12.02 7.09 -1.72
C GLU A 31 12.37 6.18 -2.90
N VAL A 32 12.98 5.02 -2.62
CA VAL A 32 13.35 4.04 -3.65
C VAL A 32 12.10 3.52 -4.36
N PHE A 33 11.05 3.16 -3.61
CA PHE A 33 9.79 2.73 -4.18
C PHE A 33 9.20 3.77 -5.12
N ARG A 34 9.15 5.05 -4.73
CA ARG A 34 8.63 6.13 -5.59
C ARG A 34 9.46 6.32 -6.86
N ALA A 35 10.79 6.15 -6.77
CA ALA A 35 11.64 6.19 -7.95
C ALA A 35 11.28 5.05 -8.92
N CYS A 36 11.13 3.82 -8.43
CA CYS A 36 10.73 2.67 -9.24
C CYS A 36 9.31 2.81 -9.79
N TYR A 37 8.36 3.28 -8.97
CA TYR A 37 6.96 3.45 -9.36
C TYR A 37 6.77 4.48 -10.48
N ARG A 38 7.65 5.51 -10.56
CA ARG A 38 7.66 6.46 -11.69
C ARG A 38 8.14 5.85 -13.00
N VAL A 39 9.01 4.83 -12.92
CA VAL A 39 9.52 4.10 -14.10
C VAL A 39 8.52 3.03 -14.53
N ASP A 40 7.95 2.31 -13.56
CA ASP A 40 6.96 1.26 -13.76
C ASP A 40 5.89 1.34 -12.66
N SER A 41 4.68 1.78 -13.02
CA SER A 41 3.55 1.87 -12.08
C SER A 41 3.02 0.50 -11.63
N GLY A 42 3.44 -0.58 -12.29
CA GLY A 42 3.23 -1.96 -11.87
C GLY A 42 4.27 -2.45 -10.85
N PHE A 43 5.25 -1.62 -10.49
CA PHE A 43 6.28 -2.01 -9.53
C PHE A 43 5.69 -2.26 -8.15
N LYS A 44 6.04 -3.42 -7.59
CA LYS A 44 5.59 -3.89 -6.28
C LYS A 44 6.75 -4.47 -5.47
N PRO A 45 6.75 -4.31 -4.13
CA PRO A 45 7.65 -5.05 -3.24
C PRO A 45 7.46 -6.56 -3.39
N ALA A 46 8.53 -7.32 -3.18
CA ALA A 46 8.49 -8.78 -3.26
C ALA A 46 7.87 -9.44 -2.02
N ASP A 47 8.04 -8.83 -0.84
CA ASP A 47 7.57 -9.37 0.42
C ASP A 47 6.19 -8.76 0.79
N PRO A 48 5.11 -9.57 0.88
CA PRO A 48 3.77 -9.07 1.22
C PRO A 48 3.68 -8.45 2.62
N ASP A 49 4.53 -8.88 3.58
CA ASP A 49 4.55 -8.34 4.95
C ASP A 49 5.02 -6.89 5.01
N ARG A 50 5.60 -6.39 3.90
CA ARG A 50 6.17 -5.05 3.80
C ARG A 50 5.20 -4.00 3.30
N TYR A 51 4.09 -4.42 2.69
CA TYR A 51 3.14 -3.50 2.05
C TYR A 51 2.57 -2.48 3.02
N TYR A 52 2.15 -2.91 4.21
CA TYR A 52 1.55 -2.00 5.18
C TYR A 52 2.54 -0.96 5.70
N SER A 53 3.76 -1.39 6.06
CA SER A 53 4.82 -0.47 6.51
C SER A 53 5.16 0.59 5.45
N LEU A 54 5.29 0.17 4.19
CA LEU A 54 5.64 1.05 3.09
C LEU A 54 4.48 1.99 2.73
N ALA A 55 3.25 1.48 2.66
CA ALA A 55 2.04 2.27 2.40
C ALA A 55 1.82 3.33 3.48
N SER A 56 2.08 2.97 4.75
CA SER A 56 1.93 3.89 5.89
C SER A 56 2.88 5.07 5.79
N VAL A 57 4.15 4.83 5.46
CA VAL A 57 5.14 5.89 5.26
C VAL A 57 4.82 6.72 4.03
N LEU A 58 4.40 6.10 2.92
CA LEU A 58 3.98 6.83 1.72
C LEU A 58 2.79 7.76 2.02
N ARG A 59 1.82 7.32 2.83
CA ARG A 59 0.69 8.16 3.26
C ARG A 59 1.18 9.35 4.11
N GLN A 60 2.10 9.13 5.04
CA GLN A 60 2.70 10.20 5.84
C GLN A 60 3.43 11.24 4.98
N LEU A 61 4.06 10.79 3.89
CA LEU A 61 4.72 11.64 2.89
C LEU A 61 3.75 12.27 1.88
N GLN A 62 2.43 12.14 2.08
CA GLN A 62 1.37 12.60 1.17
C GLN A 62 1.48 12.04 -0.27
N ALA A 63 2.16 10.89 -0.43
CA ALA A 63 2.32 10.20 -1.70
C ALA A 63 1.08 9.32 -2.02
N HIS A 64 -0.10 9.95 -2.05
CA HIS A 64 -1.40 9.27 -2.08
C HIS A 64 -1.61 8.39 -3.31
N LYS A 65 -1.09 8.80 -4.48
CA LYS A 65 -1.17 8.01 -5.71
C LYS A 65 -0.34 6.74 -5.60
N GLU A 66 0.86 6.85 -5.06
CA GLU A 66 1.77 5.74 -4.81
C GLU A 66 1.24 4.78 -3.75
N VAL A 67 0.54 5.29 -2.72
CA VAL A 67 -0.18 4.45 -1.75
C VAL A 67 -1.23 3.57 -2.44
N LEU A 68 -2.14 4.19 -3.18
CA LEU A 68 -3.22 3.45 -3.87
C LEU A 68 -2.63 2.49 -4.91
N GLY A 69 -1.62 2.94 -5.65
CA GLY A 69 -0.86 2.14 -6.59
C GLY A 69 -0.25 0.91 -5.94
N LEU A 70 0.46 1.06 -4.81
CA LEU A 70 1.08 -0.03 -4.06
C LEU A 70 0.07 -1.08 -3.60
N ILE A 71 -1.06 -0.67 -3.03
CA ILE A 71 -2.02 -1.60 -2.40
C ILE A 71 -3.06 -2.16 -3.38
N THR A 72 -3.12 -1.62 -4.61
CA THR A 72 -4.00 -2.13 -5.66
C THR A 72 -3.76 -3.62 -5.91
N ASP A 73 -4.86 -4.36 -5.98
CA ASP A 73 -4.93 -5.82 -6.16
C ASP A 73 -4.22 -6.68 -5.10
N PHE A 74 -3.76 -6.10 -3.98
CA PHE A 74 -3.10 -6.86 -2.91
C PHE A 74 -3.96 -8.02 -2.39
N HIS A 75 -5.25 -7.79 -2.18
CA HIS A 75 -6.19 -8.83 -1.74
C HIS A 75 -6.39 -9.96 -2.78
N ARG A 76 -6.14 -9.71 -4.07
CA ARG A 76 -6.23 -10.75 -5.11
C ARG A 76 -4.97 -11.61 -5.10
N ALA A 77 -3.81 -10.98 -4.94
CA ALA A 77 -2.52 -11.68 -4.84
C ALA A 77 -2.39 -12.45 -3.52
N PHE A 78 -2.85 -11.87 -2.41
CA PHE A 78 -2.67 -12.40 -1.05
C PHE A 78 -4.00 -12.37 -0.25
N PRO A 79 -5.03 -13.14 -0.68
CA PRO A 79 -6.39 -13.04 -0.14
C PRO A 79 -6.54 -13.39 1.35
N LYS A 80 -5.60 -14.14 1.92
CA LYS A 80 -5.61 -14.56 3.33
C LYS A 80 -4.62 -13.78 4.20
N HIS A 81 -3.95 -12.76 3.64
CA HIS A 81 -2.95 -12.02 4.37
C HIS A 81 -3.59 -11.18 5.49
N PRO A 82 -3.00 -11.17 6.71
CA PRO A 82 -3.60 -10.46 7.85
C PRO A 82 -3.71 -8.95 7.64
N ASP A 83 -2.86 -8.35 6.82
CA ASP A 83 -2.92 -6.91 6.52
C ASP A 83 -3.99 -6.50 5.50
N VAL A 84 -4.73 -7.43 4.89
CA VAL A 84 -5.78 -7.06 3.92
C VAL A 84 -6.76 -6.02 4.49
N PRO A 85 -7.34 -6.19 5.70
CA PRO A 85 -8.22 -5.19 6.29
C PRO A 85 -7.53 -3.84 6.54
N ARG A 86 -6.27 -3.87 7.01
CA ARG A 86 -5.48 -2.67 7.30
C ARG A 86 -5.19 -1.87 6.04
N LEU A 87 -4.86 -2.53 4.94
CA LEU A 87 -4.60 -1.89 3.66
C LEU A 87 -5.87 -1.31 3.03
N TYR A 88 -7.01 -1.97 3.17
CA TYR A 88 -8.30 -1.41 2.75
C TYR A 88 -8.68 -0.17 3.59
N LEU A 89 -8.49 -0.21 4.91
CA LEU A 89 -8.76 0.96 5.77
C LEU A 89 -7.87 2.13 5.36
N LEU A 90 -6.58 1.87 5.13
CA LEU A 90 -5.64 2.88 4.65
C LEU A 90 -6.07 3.47 3.29
N ALA A 91 -6.58 2.64 2.37
CA ALA A 91 -7.17 3.11 1.11
C ALA A 91 -8.37 4.04 1.34
N ALA A 92 -9.30 3.66 2.23
CA ALA A 92 -10.47 4.47 2.56
C ALA A 92 -10.08 5.82 3.16
N GLN A 93 -9.10 5.83 4.07
CA GLN A 93 -8.55 7.06 4.64
C GLN A 93 -7.97 7.98 3.56
N VAL A 94 -7.19 7.43 2.61
CA VAL A 94 -6.67 8.22 1.48
C VAL A 94 -7.79 8.78 0.62
N TYR A 95 -8.82 7.99 0.30
CA TYR A 95 -9.95 8.48 -0.47
C TYR A 95 -10.72 9.60 0.23
N SER A 96 -11.01 9.47 1.51
CA SER A 96 -11.77 10.46 2.26
C SER A 96 -10.95 11.71 2.56
N GLU A 97 -9.79 11.56 3.21
CA GLU A 97 -9.05 12.70 3.75
C GLU A 97 -8.25 13.46 2.69
N ALA A 98 -7.61 12.75 1.76
CA ALA A 98 -6.68 13.36 0.82
C ALA A 98 -7.33 13.66 -0.53
N LEU A 99 -8.33 12.87 -0.93
CA LEU A 99 -8.98 13.01 -2.24
C LEU A 99 -10.40 13.57 -2.14
N HIS A 100 -10.96 13.71 -0.94
CA HIS A 100 -12.35 14.14 -0.70
C HIS A 100 -13.37 13.33 -1.51
N ARG A 101 -13.12 12.02 -1.62
CA ARG A 101 -13.96 11.05 -2.33
C ARG A 101 -14.65 10.12 -1.35
N ASP A 102 -15.50 10.71 -0.51
CA ASP A 102 -16.18 10.01 0.58
C ASP A 102 -17.06 8.86 0.10
N ASP A 103 -17.64 8.95 -1.11
CA ASP A 103 -18.38 7.84 -1.73
C ASP A 103 -17.50 6.59 -1.93
N GLN A 104 -16.25 6.77 -2.35
CA GLN A 104 -15.31 5.66 -2.55
C GLN A 104 -14.86 5.10 -1.19
N ALA A 105 -14.55 5.98 -0.24
CA ALA A 105 -14.19 5.59 1.12
C ALA A 105 -15.31 4.77 1.78
N THR A 106 -16.55 5.28 1.74
CA THR A 106 -17.74 4.63 2.33
C THR A 106 -17.99 3.25 1.74
N ARG A 107 -17.82 3.08 0.42
CA ARG A 107 -17.96 1.76 -0.23
C ARG A 107 -16.93 0.75 0.32
N ILE A 108 -15.68 1.18 0.50
CA ILE A 108 -14.63 0.33 1.06
C ILE A 108 -14.91 0.00 2.53
N LEU A 109 -15.32 0.98 3.33
CA LEU A 109 -15.60 0.81 4.75
C LEU A 109 -16.78 -0.15 4.97
N ARG A 110 -17.87 -0.01 4.20
CA ARG A 110 -19.01 -0.94 4.23
C ARG A 110 -18.60 -2.36 3.87
N TYR A 111 -17.73 -2.52 2.85
CA TYR A 111 -17.16 -3.82 2.51
C TYR A 111 -16.37 -4.41 3.68
N LEU A 112 -15.54 -3.61 4.36
CA LEU A 112 -14.79 -4.06 5.53
C LEU A 112 -15.69 -4.51 6.69
N VAL A 113 -16.74 -3.74 7.01
CA VAL A 113 -17.70 -4.10 8.06
C VAL A 113 -18.36 -5.46 7.76
N ALA A 114 -18.80 -5.66 6.51
CA ALA A 114 -19.48 -6.89 6.11
C ALA A 114 -18.53 -8.10 6.05
N ARG A 115 -17.28 -7.91 5.58
CA ARG A 115 -16.35 -9.01 5.32
C ARG A 115 -15.54 -9.43 6.54
N TYR A 116 -15.28 -8.50 7.46
CA TYR A 116 -14.46 -8.71 8.66
C TYR A 116 -15.23 -8.31 9.94
N PRO A 117 -16.37 -8.96 10.24
CA PRO A 117 -17.13 -8.67 11.45
C PRO A 117 -16.27 -8.98 12.69
N GLY A 118 -16.26 -8.07 13.66
CA GLY A 118 -15.53 -8.25 14.92
C GLY A 118 -14.00 -8.09 14.83
N HIS A 119 -13.45 -7.62 13.71
CA HIS A 119 -12.02 -7.31 13.59
C HIS A 119 -11.61 -6.16 14.53
N GLU A 120 -10.36 -6.15 15.00
CA GLU A 120 -9.80 -5.10 15.88
C GLU A 120 -9.92 -3.67 15.31
N LEU A 121 -10.10 -3.55 13.99
CA LEU A 121 -10.20 -2.26 13.29
C LEU A 121 -11.63 -1.73 13.27
N GLN A 122 -12.62 -2.47 13.76
CA GLN A 122 -14.02 -2.06 13.73
C GLN A 122 -14.26 -0.66 14.33
N PRO A 123 -13.69 -0.29 15.51
CA PRO A 123 -13.85 1.06 16.03
C PRO A 123 -13.33 2.15 15.08
N GLN A 124 -12.22 1.88 14.38
CA GLN A 124 -11.65 2.81 13.40
C GLN A 124 -12.50 2.88 12.14
N ILE A 125 -13.02 1.74 11.65
CA ILE A 125 -13.90 1.70 10.48
C ILE A 125 -15.19 2.48 10.74
N GLN A 126 -15.78 2.33 11.93
CA GLN A 126 -17.01 3.03 12.32
C GLN A 126 -16.82 4.54 12.49
N HIS A 127 -15.61 5.00 12.84
CA HIS A 127 -15.33 6.43 12.96
C HIS A 127 -15.44 7.18 11.61
N TYR A 128 -15.26 6.48 10.47
CA TYR A 128 -15.31 7.05 9.12
C TYR A 128 -16.64 6.78 8.39
N LEU A 129 -17.63 6.14 9.04
CA LEU A 129 -18.97 5.88 8.49
C LEU A 129 -20.00 6.85 9.06
#